data_AF-R5YKU0-F1
#
_entry.id   AF-R5YKU0-F1
#
_cell.length_a   1.000
_cell.length_b   1.000
_cell.length_c   1.000
_cell.angle_alpha   90.00
_cell.angle_beta   90.00
_cell.angle_gamma   90.00
#
_symmetry.space_group_name_H-M   'P 1'
#
loop_
_entity.id
_entity.type
_entity.pdbx_description
1 polymer ?
#
loop_
_entity_poly.entity_id
_entity_poly.type
_entity_poly.pdbx_seq_one_letter_code
_entity_poly.pdbx_strand_id
1 'polypeptide(L)'
;MSENQDTTDPETQDLCDMPFIPTQENIGDEIRTIIEQKSDEAGWINQSEIGILLSKRVPGFDPRNYNYKKLSQLIESYDFLETKTIPNPKNDLLKIVYVKIK
;
A
#
# COMPACT_ATOMS: atom_id res chain seq x y z
N MET A 1 -16.44 -46.58 -38.92
CA MET A 1 -16.59 -45.40 -39.79
C MET A 1 -16.85 -44.21 -38.89
N SER A 2 -16.24 -43.10 -39.27
CA SER A 2 -16.03 -41.86 -38.52
C SER A 2 -17.28 -41.24 -37.92
N GLU A 3 -17.13 -40.55 -36.78
CA GLU A 3 -17.37 -39.11 -36.73
C GLU A 3 -16.53 -38.47 -35.62
N ASN A 4 -16.09 -37.25 -35.89
CA ASN A 4 -15.02 -36.50 -35.24
C ASN A 4 -15.54 -35.79 -33.96
N GLN A 5 -14.78 -35.82 -32.87
CA GLN A 5 -14.03 -34.65 -32.34
C GLN A 5 -14.78 -33.32 -32.47
N ASP A 6 -15.36 -32.86 -31.35
CA ASP A 6 -15.21 -31.48 -30.89
C ASP A 6 -15.35 -31.50 -29.35
N THR A 7 -14.21 -31.66 -28.69
CA THR A 7 -14.05 -31.32 -27.28
C THR A 7 -14.49 -29.88 -27.11
N THR A 8 -15.67 -29.70 -26.51
CA THR A 8 -16.13 -28.40 -26.04
C THR A 8 -15.04 -27.83 -25.14
N ASP A 9 -14.42 -26.80 -25.68
CA ASP A 9 -13.47 -25.90 -25.08
C ASP A 9 -13.72 -25.68 -23.57
N PRO A 10 -12.74 -25.97 -22.69
CA PRO A 10 -12.73 -25.48 -21.32
C PRO A 10 -11.98 -24.14 -21.22
N GLU A 11 -12.39 -23.11 -21.97
CA GLU A 11 -11.91 -21.73 -21.83
C GLU A 11 -13.05 -20.82 -21.37
N THR A 12 -13.49 -21.03 -20.13
CA THR A 12 -13.84 -19.90 -19.27
C THR A 12 -13.30 -20.25 -17.91
N GLN A 13 -11.99 -20.05 -17.79
CA GLN A 13 -11.32 -20.07 -16.51
C GLN A 13 -12.02 -19.05 -15.61
N ASP A 14 -12.52 -19.58 -14.50
CA ASP A 14 -13.03 -18.87 -13.34
C ASP A 14 -12.05 -17.75 -12.93
N LEU A 15 -12.23 -16.55 -13.49
CA LEU A 15 -11.54 -15.31 -13.09
C LEU A 15 -12.26 -14.66 -11.90
N CYS A 16 -12.91 -15.47 -11.07
CA CYS A 16 -13.85 -15.06 -10.05
C CYS A 16 -13.23 -15.06 -8.65
N ASP A 17 -11.99 -14.55 -8.49
CA ASP A 17 -11.50 -13.95 -7.23
C ASP A 17 -10.07 -13.43 -7.42
N MET A 18 -9.80 -12.63 -8.47
CA MET A 18 -8.56 -11.85 -8.38
C MET A 18 -8.81 -10.83 -7.26
N PRO A 19 -8.01 -10.82 -6.17
CA PRO A 19 -8.14 -9.78 -5.17
C PRO A 19 -8.06 -8.46 -5.92
N PHE A 20 -9.04 -7.58 -5.74
CA PHE A 20 -8.97 -6.21 -6.24
C PHE A 20 -7.80 -5.56 -5.53
N ILE A 21 -6.60 -5.70 -6.09
CA ILE A 21 -5.41 -5.01 -5.62
C ILE A 21 -5.68 -3.55 -5.98
N PRO A 22 -5.84 -2.66 -4.97
CA PRO A 22 -6.08 -1.25 -5.25
C PRO A 22 -4.93 -0.70 -6.08
N THR A 23 -5.17 0.39 -6.81
CA THR A 23 -4.09 1.02 -7.55
C THR A 23 -3.21 1.86 -6.61
N GLN A 24 -2.00 2.20 -7.05
CA GLN A 24 -1.12 3.08 -6.27
C GLN A 24 -1.80 4.43 -5.98
N GLU A 25 -2.61 4.94 -6.92
CA GLU A 25 -3.39 6.17 -6.72
C GLU A 25 -4.36 6.03 -5.54
N ASN A 26 -5.13 4.94 -5.49
CA ASN A 26 -6.05 4.70 -4.37
C ASN A 26 -5.32 4.61 -3.02
N ILE A 27 -4.11 4.01 -3.02
CA ILE A 27 -3.28 3.97 -1.82
C ILE A 27 -2.82 5.38 -1.42
N GLY A 28 -2.46 6.23 -2.39
CA GLY A 28 -2.12 7.63 -2.15
C GLY A 28 -3.25 8.41 -1.47
N ASP A 29 -4.49 8.24 -1.94
CA ASP A 29 -5.67 8.87 -1.34
C ASP A 29 -5.98 8.34 0.07
N GLU A 30 -5.82 7.03 0.30
CA GLU A 30 -5.96 6.45 1.63
C GLU A 30 -4.87 6.97 2.58
N ILE A 31 -3.62 7.08 2.11
CA ILE A 31 -2.53 7.67 2.89
C ILE A 31 -2.84 9.12 3.24
N ARG A 32 -3.30 9.92 2.27
CA ARG A 32 -3.72 11.32 2.50
C ARG A 32 -4.78 11.38 3.61
N THR A 33 -5.84 10.59 3.47
CA THR A 33 -6.94 10.53 4.44
C THR A 33 -6.44 10.11 5.83
N ILE A 34 -5.53 9.14 5.91
CA ILE A 34 -4.92 8.72 7.16
C ILE A 34 -4.12 9.87 7.79
N ILE A 35 -3.28 10.55 7.02
CA ILE A 35 -2.49 11.68 7.51
C ILE A 35 -3.43 12.77 8.04
N GLU A 36 -4.44 13.18 7.29
CA GLU A 36 -5.38 14.23 7.72
C GLU A 36 -6.16 13.87 9.00
N GLN A 37 -6.45 12.59 9.21
CA GLN A 37 -7.21 12.13 10.38
C GLN A 37 -6.36 11.84 11.62
N LYS A 38 -5.06 11.57 11.44
CA LYS A 38 -4.19 11.02 12.49
C LYS A 38 -2.88 11.77 12.65
N SER A 39 -2.63 12.82 11.88
CA SER A 39 -1.48 13.69 12.08
C SER A 39 -1.57 14.42 13.41
N ASP A 40 -0.40 14.61 14.02
CA ASP A 40 -0.20 15.47 15.17
C ASP A 40 -0.47 16.95 14.82
N GLU A 41 -0.42 17.84 15.82
CA GLU A 41 -0.66 19.28 15.67
C GLU A 41 0.26 19.98 14.64
N ALA A 42 1.45 19.41 14.39
CA ALA A 42 2.40 19.89 13.39
C ALA A 42 2.15 19.32 11.97
N GLY A 43 1.15 18.46 11.80
CA GLY A 43 0.81 17.78 10.54
C GLY A 43 1.68 16.57 10.22
N TRP A 44 2.46 16.07 11.19
CA TRP A 44 3.29 14.87 11.03
C TRP A 44 2.57 13.64 11.57
N ILE A 45 2.79 12.49 10.97
CA ILE A 45 2.33 11.19 11.47
C ILE A 45 3.45 10.16 11.37
N ASN A 46 3.44 9.18 12.27
CA ASN A 46 4.38 8.07 12.21
C ASN A 46 4.08 7.14 11.01
N GLN A 47 5.10 6.80 10.23
CA GLN A 47 4.97 5.90 9.08
C GLN A 47 4.47 4.50 9.49
N SER A 48 4.82 4.02 10.68
CA SER A 48 4.31 2.74 11.19
C SER A 48 2.80 2.79 11.42
N GLU A 49 2.27 3.91 11.92
CA GLU A 49 0.83 4.11 12.09
C GLU A 49 0.11 4.14 10.75
N ILE A 50 0.69 4.81 9.73
CA ILE A 50 0.15 4.78 8.36
C ILE A 50 0.03 3.34 7.89
N GLY A 51 1.07 2.52 8.05
CA GLY A 51 1.03 1.12 7.61
C GLY A 51 -0.06 0.30 8.30
N ILE A 52 -0.21 0.46 9.62
CA ILE A 52 -1.25 -0.26 10.39
C ILE A 52 -2.65 0.16 9.93
N LEU A 53 -2.88 1.46 9.75
CA LEU A 53 -4.18 1.98 9.33
C LEU A 53 -4.48 1.65 7.87
N LEU A 54 -3.47 1.70 7.01
CA LEU A 54 -3.60 1.36 5.60
C LEU A 54 -3.94 -0.12 5.43
N SER A 55 -3.26 -1.03 6.12
CA SER A 55 -3.61 -2.46 6.12
C SER A 55 -4.99 -2.76 6.71
N LYS A 56 -5.52 -1.89 7.59
CA LYS A 56 -6.89 -2.00 8.12
C LYS A 56 -7.95 -1.50 7.14
N ARG A 57 -7.67 -0.40 6.43
CA ARG A 57 -8.59 0.19 5.44
C ARG A 57 -8.59 -0.59 4.13
N VAL A 58 -7.41 -1.08 3.75
CA VAL A 58 -7.15 -1.78 2.51
C VAL A 58 -6.78 -3.23 2.85
N PRO A 59 -7.76 -4.15 2.89
CA PRO A 59 -7.48 -5.55 3.15
C PRO A 59 -6.58 -6.12 2.05
N GLY A 60 -5.52 -6.83 2.42
CA GLY A 60 -4.56 -7.38 1.46
C GLY A 60 -3.57 -6.35 0.91
N PHE A 61 -3.51 -5.13 1.47
CA PHE A 61 -2.46 -4.17 1.12
C PHE A 61 -1.07 -4.77 1.34
N ASP A 62 -0.29 -4.78 0.26
CA ASP A 62 1.11 -5.16 0.29
C ASP A 62 1.94 -4.25 -0.63
N PRO A 63 3.01 -3.59 -0.13
CA PRO A 63 3.88 -2.73 -0.94
C PRO A 63 4.52 -3.45 -2.14
N ARG A 64 4.67 -4.78 -2.06
CA ARG A 64 5.29 -5.60 -3.11
C ARG A 64 4.43 -5.67 -4.36
N ASN A 65 3.12 -5.50 -4.24
CA ASN A 65 2.20 -5.45 -5.38
C ASN A 65 2.46 -4.23 -6.28
N TYR A 66 3.18 -3.23 -5.77
CA TYR A 66 3.50 -1.97 -6.45
C TYR A 66 5.00 -1.82 -6.72
N ASN A 67 5.76 -2.93 -6.75
CA ASN A 67 7.22 -2.94 -6.92
C ASN A 67 8.04 -2.29 -5.79
N TYR A 68 7.47 -2.05 -4.60
CA TYR A 68 8.23 -1.54 -3.45
C TYR A 68 8.56 -2.65 -2.45
N LYS A 69 9.79 -2.61 -1.92
CA LYS A 69 10.23 -3.58 -0.89
C LYS A 69 9.78 -3.17 0.51
N LYS A 70 9.50 -1.88 0.71
CA LYS A 70 9.15 -1.29 2.00
C LYS A 70 8.10 -0.21 1.82
N LEU A 71 7.23 -0.04 2.80
CA LEU A 71 6.24 1.04 2.84
C LEU A 71 6.90 2.43 2.76
N SER A 72 8.09 2.62 3.34
CA SER A 72 8.82 3.88 3.24
C SER A 72 9.10 4.25 1.77
N GLN A 73 9.51 3.30 0.93
CA GLN A 73 9.78 3.57 -0.49
C GLN A 73 8.50 3.92 -1.26
N LEU A 74 7.38 3.26 -0.93
CA LEU A 74 6.08 3.60 -1.49
C LEU A 74 5.65 5.01 -1.08
N ILE A 75 5.90 5.41 0.17
CA ILE A 75 5.57 6.77 0.64
C ILE A 75 6.47 7.81 -0.02
N GLU A 76 7.75 7.52 -0.17
CA GLU A 76 8.73 8.37 -0.85
C GLU A 76 8.44 8.54 -2.35
N SER A 77 7.66 7.65 -2.97
CA SER A 77 7.30 7.78 -4.38
C SER A 77 6.19 8.80 -4.65
N TYR A 78 5.48 9.28 -3.62
CA TYR A 78 4.47 10.32 -3.77
C TYR A 78 5.08 11.71 -3.60
N ASP A 79 5.06 12.51 -4.68
CA ASP A 79 5.61 13.86 -4.67
C ASP A 79 4.95 14.82 -3.67
N PHE A 80 3.70 14.59 -3.30
CA PHE A 80 2.95 15.42 -2.35
C PHE A 80 3.28 15.10 -0.88
N LEU A 81 4.09 14.06 -0.62
CA LEU A 81 4.48 13.68 0.73
C LEU A 81 5.89 14.17 1.05
N GLU A 82 6.06 14.58 2.29
CA GLU A 82 7.34 14.88 2.91
C GLU A 82 7.65 13.82 3.97
N THR A 83 8.85 13.26 3.93
CA THR A 83 9.31 12.25 4.90
C THR A 83 10.46 12.79 5.73
N LYS A 84 10.43 12.50 7.04
CA LYS A 84 11.47 12.90 7.99
C LYS A 84 11.89 11.69 8.80
N THR A 85 13.19 11.43 8.86
CA THR A 85 13.73 10.33 9.66
C THR A 85 14.40 10.88 10.92
N ILE A 86 13.97 10.41 12.09
CA ILE A 86 14.50 10.82 13.39
C ILE A 86 15.09 9.58 14.09
N PRO A 87 16.30 9.65 14.67
CA PRO A 87 16.83 8.56 15.48
C PRO A 87 15.92 8.30 16.70
N ASN A 88 15.66 7.04 17.01
CA ASN A 88 14.82 6.70 18.15
C ASN A 88 15.61 6.97 19.45
N PRO A 89 15.11 7.82 20.37
CA PRO A 89 15.84 8.15 21.61
C PRO A 89 16.07 6.95 22.54
N LYS A 90 15.32 5.85 22.36
CA LYS A 90 15.52 4.61 23.13
C LYS A 90 16.52 3.66 22.48
N ASN A 91 16.77 3.80 21.19
CA ASN A 91 17.66 2.91 20.44
C ASN A 91 18.13 3.59 19.15
N ASP A 92 19.35 4.11 19.14
CA ASP A 92 19.93 4.82 18.00
C ASP A 92 20.05 3.97 16.71
N LEU A 93 19.99 2.64 16.83
CA LEU A 93 19.96 1.74 15.67
C LEU A 93 18.61 1.77 14.95
N LEU A 94 17.55 2.15 15.67
CA LEU A 94 16.20 2.26 15.13
C LEU A 94 15.93 3.70 14.73
N LYS A 95 15.35 3.87 13.55
CA LYS A 95 14.94 5.17 13.03
C LYS A 95 13.44 5.21 12.93
N ILE A 96 12.86 6.31 13.41
CA ILE A 96 11.43 6.57 13.29
C ILE A 96 11.23 7.47 12.07
N VAL A 97 10.39 7.02 11.15
CA VAL A 97 10.04 7.77 9.95
C VAL A 97 8.70 8.46 10.20
N TYR A 98 8.67 9.77 9.99
CA TYR A 98 7.48 10.60 10.02
C TYR A 98 7.14 11.05 8.60
N VAL A 99 5.86 11.23 8.35
CA VAL A 99 5.31 11.60 7.05
C VAL A 99 4.35 12.76 7.23
N LYS A 100 4.34 13.69 6.28
CA LYS A 100 3.46 14.85 6.24
C LYS A 100 3.05 15.16 4.80
N ILE A 101 1.88 15.76 4.60
CA ILE A 101 1.48 16.32 3.29
C ILE A 101 2.13 17.71 3.15
N LYS A 102 2.76 17.96 2.00
CA LYS A 102 3.39 19.24 1.66
C LYS A 102 2.38 20.39 1.59
#